data_AF-A0A524CYQ4-F1
#
_entry.id   AF-A0A524CYQ4-F1
#
_cell.length_a   1.000
_cell.length_b   1.000
_cell.length_c   1.000
_cell.angle_alpha   90.00
_cell.angle_beta   90.00
_cell.angle_gamma   90.00
#
_symmetry.space_group_name_H-M   'P 1'
#
loop_
_entity.id
_entity.type
_entity.pdbx_description
1 polymer ?
#
loop_
_entity_poly.entity_id
_entity_poly.type
_entity_poly.pdbx_seq_one_letter_code
_entity_poly.pdbx_strand_id
1 'polypeptide(L)'
;DYLFDQLSRADRLWIVNSLEERLDEQCTLFLRIDKQAAYLGRIKIATGPDVISLRIHFRDYPRCEREQARDFIEKRLLEGEN
;
A
#
# COMPACT_ATOMS: atom_id res chain seq x y z
N ASP A 1 6.81 5.02 8.83
CA ASP A 1 6.54 3.59 8.61
C ASP A 1 7.39 3.13 7.46
N TYR A 2 8.38 2.28 7.76
CA TYR A 2 9.44 1.90 6.83
C TYR A 2 8.94 1.49 5.43
N LEU A 3 7.81 0.80 5.33
CA LEU A 3 7.27 0.34 4.04
C LEU A 3 6.90 1.49 3.10
N PHE A 4 6.09 2.46 3.56
CA PHE A 4 5.59 3.53 2.70
C PHE A 4 6.69 4.53 2.34
N ASP A 5 7.63 4.74 3.27
CA ASP A 5 8.74 5.67 3.08
C ASP A 5 9.77 5.14 2.06
N GLN A 6 9.81 3.82 1.81
CA GLN A 6 10.70 3.20 0.81
C GLN A 6 10.10 3.14 -0.61
N LEU A 7 8.82 3.48 -0.78
CA LEU A 7 8.17 3.49 -2.09
C LEU A 7 8.55 4.75 -2.88
N SER A 8 8.86 4.56 -4.15
CA SER A 8 9.09 5.69 -5.06
C SER A 8 7.83 6.56 -5.16
N ARG A 9 8.00 7.84 -5.50
CA ARG A 9 6.85 8.74 -5.72
C ARG A 9 5.89 8.20 -6.78
N ALA A 10 6.42 7.57 -7.84
CA ALA A 10 5.62 6.95 -8.87
C ALA A 10 4.79 5.77 -8.34
N ASP A 11 5.40 4.91 -7.51
CA ASP A 11 4.69 3.79 -6.88
C ASP A 11 3.60 4.29 -5.92
N ARG A 12 3.88 5.33 -5.13
CA ARG A 12 2.91 5.93 -4.20
C ARG A 12 1.71 6.49 -4.94
N LEU A 13 1.94 7.29 -5.98
CA LEU A 13 0.86 7.82 -6.83
C LEU A 13 0.08 6.70 -7.52
N TRP A 14 0.77 5.64 -7.98
CA TRP A 14 0.09 4.51 -8.61
C TRP A 14 -0.79 3.74 -7.63
N ILE A 15 -0.35 3.56 -6.37
CA ILE A 15 -1.17 2.97 -5.32
C ILE A 15 -2.38 3.85 -5.02
N VAL A 16 -2.20 5.16 -4.85
CA VAL A 16 -3.30 6.12 -4.62
C VAL A 16 -4.33 6.05 -5.75
N ASN A 17 -3.89 6.10 -7.00
CA ASN A 17 -4.78 6.03 -8.17
C ASN A 17 -5.53 4.69 -8.31
N SER A 18 -5.04 3.62 -7.67
CA SER A 18 -5.69 2.29 -7.68
C SER A 18 -6.17 1.87 -6.29
N LEU A 19 -6.28 2.79 -5.35
CA LEU A 19 -6.52 2.48 -3.93
C LEU A 19 -7.89 1.83 -3.72
N GLU A 20 -8.89 2.26 -4.47
CA GLU A 20 -10.26 1.72 -4.39
C GLU A 20 -10.30 0.22 -4.72
N GLU A 21 -9.49 -0.23 -5.67
CA GLU A 21 -9.40 -1.65 -6.04
C GLU A 21 -8.53 -2.47 -5.07
N ARG A 22 -7.71 -1.79 -4.26
CA ARG A 22 -6.71 -2.40 -3.37
C ARG A 22 -7.14 -2.51 -1.93
N LEU A 23 -8.06 -1.67 -1.48
CA LEU A 23 -8.68 -1.77 -0.17
C LEU A 23 -9.92 -2.64 -0.33
N ASP A 24 -10.22 -3.54 0.62
CA ASP A 24 -11.51 -4.26 0.68
C ASP A 24 -12.46 -3.68 1.75
N GLU A 25 -13.70 -4.16 1.78
CA GLU A 25 -14.72 -3.73 2.75
C GLU A 25 -14.36 -4.07 4.20
N GLN A 26 -13.40 -4.98 4.41
CA GLN A 26 -12.89 -5.35 5.73
C GLN A 26 -11.65 -4.51 6.13
N CYS A 27 -11.41 -3.40 5.42
CA CYS A 27 -10.24 -2.55 5.60
C CYS A 27 -8.91 -3.29 5.46
N THR A 28 -8.82 -4.23 4.52
CA THR A 28 -7.57 -4.89 4.16
C THR A 28 -7.00 -4.26 2.90
N LEU A 29 -5.78 -3.74 2.98
CA LEU A 29 -5.03 -3.23 1.84
C LEU A 29 -4.17 -4.34 1.23
N PHE A 30 -4.29 -4.52 -0.09
CA PHE A 30 -3.56 -5.51 -0.86
C PHE A 30 -2.50 -4.83 -1.74
N LEU A 31 -1.24 -5.18 -1.51
CA LEU A 31 -0.10 -4.74 -2.32
C LEU A 31 0.66 -5.95 -2.87
N ARG A 32 1.26 -5.79 -4.04
CA ARG A 32 2.14 -6.78 -4.66
C ARG A 32 3.51 -6.16 -4.84
N ILE A 33 4.51 -6.75 -4.18
CA ILE A 33 5.89 -6.28 -4.22
C ILE A 33 6.68 -7.18 -5.18
N ASP A 34 7.54 -6.55 -5.99
CA ASP A 34 8.42 -7.26 -6.92
C ASP A 34 9.45 -8.09 -6.14
N LYS A 35 9.44 -9.41 -6.31
CA LYS A 35 10.30 -10.34 -5.55
C LYS A 35 11.78 -10.10 -5.84
N GLN A 36 12.13 -9.81 -7.09
CA GLN A 36 13.51 -9.62 -7.53
C GLN A 36 14.06 -8.27 -7.01
N ALA A 37 13.24 -7.21 -7.02
CA ALA A 37 13.61 -5.93 -6.40
C ALA A 37 13.76 -6.06 -4.88
N ALA A 38 12.84 -6.77 -4.22
CA ALA A 38 12.87 -7.00 -2.78
C ALA A 38 14.12 -7.77 -2.34
N TYR A 39 14.54 -8.78 -3.13
CA TYR A 39 15.81 -9.49 -2.90
C TYR A 39 17.02 -8.54 -2.90
N LEU A 40 16.98 -7.48 -3.70
CA LEU A 40 18.01 -6.44 -3.77
C LEU A 40 17.77 -5.29 -2.76
N GLY A 41 16.90 -5.49 -1.76
CA GLY A 41 16.61 -4.50 -0.71
C GLY A 41 15.74 -3.32 -1.15
N ARG A 42 15.08 -3.40 -2.30
CA ARG A 42 14.22 -2.33 -2.84
C ARG A 42 12.74 -2.68 -2.74
N ILE A 43 11.94 -1.78 -2.20
CA ILE A 43 10.49 -1.92 -2.21
C ILE A 43 9.95 -1.29 -3.50
N LYS A 44 9.42 -2.13 -4.38
CA LYS A 44 8.84 -1.72 -5.66
C LYS A 44 7.54 -2.47 -5.90
N ILE A 45 6.56 -1.80 -6.47
CA ILE A 45 5.32 -2.45 -6.88
C ILE A 45 5.57 -3.36 -8.08
N ALA A 46 5.07 -4.60 -7.98
CA ALA A 46 5.22 -5.59 -9.02
C ALA A 46 4.34 -5.28 -10.24
N THR A 47 4.92 -5.42 -11.43
CA THR A 47 4.19 -5.43 -12.71
C THR A 47 4.05 -6.85 -13.29
N GLY A 48 4.85 -7.79 -12.82
CA GLY A 48 4.87 -9.19 -13.26
C GLY A 48 4.20 -10.17 -12.29
N PRO A 49 4.15 -11.47 -12.63
CA PRO A 49 3.47 -12.50 -11.84
C PRO A 49 4.26 -13.00 -10.63
N ASP A 50 5.59 -12.86 -10.61
CA ASP A 50 6.43 -13.30 -9.48
C ASP A 50 6.48 -12.22 -8.39
N VAL A 51 5.63 -12.37 -7.39
CA VAL A 51 5.37 -11.32 -6.39
C VAL A 51 5.52 -11.82 -4.97
N ILE A 52 5.76 -10.88 -4.06
CA ILE A 52 5.48 -11.02 -2.64
C ILE A 52 4.13 -10.34 -2.39
N SER A 53 3.13 -11.12 -2.00
CA SER A 53 1.79 -10.61 -1.67
C SER A 53 1.76 -10.06 -0.25
N LEU A 54 1.42 -8.79 -0.11
CA LEU A 54 1.27 -8.12 1.18
C LEU A 54 -0.20 -7.82 1.45
N ARG A 55 -0.65 -8.16 2.67
CA ARG A 55 -1.99 -7.87 3.20
C ARG A 55 -1.83 -7.09 4.49
N ILE A 56 -2.39 -5.88 4.53
CA ILE A 56 -2.34 -5.00 5.71
C ILE A 56 -3.77 -4.82 6.20
N HIS A 57 -4.05 -5.31 7.41
CA HIS A 57 -5.38 -5.17 8.02
C HIS A 57 -5.41 -3.93 8.90
N PHE A 58 -6.20 -2.94 8.51
CA PHE A 58 -6.49 -1.79 9.36
C PHE A 58 -7.62 -2.16 10.32
N ARG A 59 -7.38 -1.93 11.61
CA ARG A 59 -8.34 -2.22 12.67
C ARG A 59 -8.56 -0.96 13.47
N ASP A 60 -9.83 -0.61 13.65
CA ASP A 60 -10.26 0.45 14.54
C ASP A 60 -11.46 -0.04 15.36
N TYR A 61 -11.60 0.46 16.59
CA TYR A 61 -12.67 0.07 17.50
C TYR A 61 -13.78 1.13 17.53
N PRO A 62 -15.08 0.75 17.43
CA PRO A 62 -15.61 -0.60 17.42
C PRO A 62 -15.59 -1.30 16.05
N ARG A 63 -15.46 -0.55 14.96
CA ARG A 63 -15.31 -1.07 13.59
C ARG A 63 -14.48 -0.12 12.74
N CYS A 64 -13.75 -0.67 11.79
CA CYS A 64 -13.10 0.14 10.76
C CYS A 64 -14.14 0.58 9.72
N GLU A 65 -14.13 1.87 9.37
CA GLU A 65 -14.84 2.38 8.19
C GLU A 65 -13.87 2.41 7.01
N ARG A 66 -14.26 1.77 5.89
CA ARG A 66 -13.46 1.70 4.67
C ARG A 66 -13.01 3.09 4.20
N GLU A 67 -13.92 4.06 4.21
CA GLU A 67 -13.62 5.41 3.75
C GLU A 67 -12.56 6.11 4.62
N GLN A 68 -12.64 5.95 5.94
CA GLN A 68 -11.64 6.51 6.86
C GLN A 68 -10.28 5.83 6.68
N ALA A 69 -10.27 4.51 6.49
CA ALA A 69 -9.04 3.78 6.17
C ALA A 69 -8.43 4.24 4.84
N ARG A 70 -9.26 4.43 3.80
CA ARG A 70 -8.83 4.95 2.50
C ARG A 70 -8.17 6.32 2.67
N ASP A 71 -8.84 7.27 3.32
CA ASP A 71 -8.34 8.63 3.51
C ASP A 71 -7.05 8.64 4.34
N PHE A 72 -6.95 7.77 5.36
CA PHE A 72 -5.74 7.60 6.15
C PHE A 72 -4.57 7.10 5.28
N ILE A 73 -4.80 6.04 4.49
CA ILE A 73 -3.77 5.46 3.61
C ILE A 73 -3.33 6.48 2.55
N GLU A 74 -4.28 7.17 1.92
CA GLU A 74 -4.01 8.18 0.90
C GLU A 74 -3.14 9.30 1.45
N LYS A 75 -3.55 9.91 2.58
CA LYS A 75 -2.75 10.95 3.25
C LYS A 75 -1.34 10.44 3.56
N ARG A 76 -1.23 9.23 4.12
CA ARG A 76 0.07 8.66 4.51
C ARG A 76 1.00 8.41 3.32
N LEU A 77 0.46 8.07 2.16
CA LEU A 77 1.22 7.87 0.91
C LEU A 77 1.65 9.21 0.29
N LEU A 78 0.81 10.24 0.38
CA LEU A 78 1.12 11.57 -0.14
C LEU A 78 2.07 12.37 0.77
N GLU A 79 2.03 12.16 2.09
CA GLU A 79 2.87 12.86 3.08
C GLU A 79 4.33 12.39 3.13
N GLY A 80 4.67 11.24 2.55
CA GLY A 80 6.05 10.72 2.51
C GLY A 80 7.02 11.50 1.60
N GLU A 81 6.78 12.79 1.36
CA GLU A 81 7.62 13.68 0.54
C GLU A 81 8.74 14.41 1.34
N ASN A 82 8.95 14.05 2.61
CA ASN A 82 10.05 14.60 3.43
C ASN A 82 11.36 13.81 3.33
#